data_AF-A0A2G9TGZ8-F1
#
_entry.id   AF-A0A2G9TGZ8-F1
#
_cell.length_a   1.000
_cell.length_b   1.000
_cell.length_c   1.000
_cell.angle_alpha   90.00
_cell.angle_beta   90.00
_cell.angle_gamma   90.00
#
_symmetry.space_group_name_H-M   'P 1'
#
loop_
_entity.id
_entity.type
_entity.pdbx_description
1 polymer ?
#
loop_
_entity_poly.entity_id
_entity_poly.type
_entity_poly.pdbx_seq_one_letter_code
_entity_poly.pdbx_strand_id
1 'polypeptide(L)'
;MRFPLQLETGQTIECTVAKYFYDKYRIQLKYPHLPCLQVGQEQKHTYLPPEVCHVVPGQRCIKKLTDTQTSTMIKATARSAPEREREIASLVRKAEFSADPFAHEFGIAINSAMTEVKGRVLSAPKLQYGGRNKATALPNQGVWDMRGKQFHTGIDVKVWAIACFAQQQHVKENDLRNFTAQLQRISNDAGMPIVGQPCFC
;
A
#
# COMPACT_ATOMS: atom_id res chain seq x y z
N MET A 1 23.70 30.97 0.79
CA MET A 1 22.57 31.71 1.40
C MET A 1 23.09 32.84 2.28
N ARG A 2 22.41 33.99 2.22
CA ARG A 2 22.69 35.19 3.02
C ARG A 2 21.45 35.58 3.81
N PHE A 3 21.63 36.26 4.94
CA PHE A 3 20.53 36.75 5.77
C PHE A 3 20.93 38.06 6.47
N PRO A 4 19.97 38.93 6.80
CA PRO A 4 20.21 40.10 7.63
C PRO A 4 20.48 39.65 9.07
N LEU A 5 21.69 39.93 9.57
CA LEU A 5 22.12 39.69 10.95
C LEU A 5 22.16 41.02 11.70
N GLN A 6 21.39 41.13 12.77
CA GLN A 6 21.41 42.29 13.66
C GLN A 6 22.52 42.10 14.70
N LEU A 7 23.45 43.05 14.75
CA LEU A 7 24.56 43.08 15.70
C LEU A 7 24.13 43.72 17.03
N GLU A 8 24.89 43.48 18.10
CA GLU A 8 24.65 44.06 19.43
C GLU A 8 24.68 45.60 19.42
N THR A 9 25.38 46.18 18.44
CA THR A 9 25.45 47.63 18.20
C THR A 9 24.17 48.22 17.58
N GLY A 10 23.16 47.39 17.29
CA GLY A 10 21.91 47.79 16.62
C GLY A 10 21.99 47.84 15.09
N GLN A 11 23.19 47.70 14.50
CA GLN A 11 23.38 47.68 13.06
C GLN A 11 22.96 46.33 12.44
N THR A 12 22.32 46.36 11.27
CA THR A 12 22.01 45.16 10.49
C THR A 12 23.01 44.99 9.35
N ILE A 13 23.66 43.83 9.28
CA ILE A 13 24.61 43.48 8.23
C ILE A 13 24.14 42.24 7.46
N GLU A 14 24.50 42.13 6.19
CA GLU A 14 24.28 40.91 5.43
C GLU A 14 25.37 39.88 5.77
N CYS A 15 24.99 38.70 6.26
CA CYS A 15 25.92 37.63 6.64
C CYS A 15 25.59 36.32 5.90
N THR A 16 26.61 35.55 5.54
CA THR A 16 26.39 34.19 5.00
C THR A 16 26.19 33.20 6.15
N VAL A 17 25.37 32.18 5.93
CA VAL A 17 25.16 31.12 6.94
C VAL A 17 26.48 30.43 7.31
N ALA A 18 27.32 30.11 6.32
CA ALA A 18 28.64 29.48 6.56
C ALA A 18 29.54 30.35 7.44
N LYS A 19 29.62 31.67 7.15
CA LYS A 19 30.40 32.60 7.96
C LYS A 19 29.86 32.70 9.38
N TYR A 20 28.54 32.84 9.54
CA TYR A 20 27.91 32.90 10.86
C TYR A 20 28.20 31.65 11.71
N PHE A 21 28.12 30.44 11.14
CA PHE A 21 28.42 29.21 11.86
C PHE A 21 29.92 29.07 12.22
N TYR A 22 30.81 29.53 11.35
CA TYR A 22 32.25 29.57 11.64
C TYR A 22 32.58 30.61 12.73
N ASP A 23 32.03 31.81 12.63
CA ASP A 23 32.33 32.91 13.55
C ASP A 23 31.70 32.69 14.93
N LYS A 24 30.42 32.29 14.98
CA LYS A 24 29.67 32.17 16.23
C LYS A 24 29.83 30.83 16.92
N TYR A 25 29.79 29.73 16.16
CA TYR A 25 29.80 28.37 16.72
C TYR A 25 31.12 27.63 16.49
N ARG A 26 32.11 28.26 15.83
CA ARG A 26 33.39 27.65 15.48
C ARG A 26 33.23 26.35 14.67
N ILE A 27 32.15 26.27 13.89
CA ILE A 27 31.88 25.14 13.00
C ILE A 27 32.26 25.53 11.56
N GLN A 28 33.26 24.86 11.01
CA GLN A 28 33.56 24.92 9.59
C GLN A 28 32.70 23.90 8.85
N LEU A 29 31.75 24.38 8.05
CA LEU A 29 30.89 23.53 7.23
C LEU A 29 31.74 22.75 6.20
N LYS A 30 31.51 21.45 6.09
CA LYS A 30 32.21 20.58 5.14
C LYS A 30 31.64 20.70 3.73
N TYR A 31 30.35 21.01 3.62
CA TYR A 31 29.59 21.08 2.38
C TYR A 31 28.89 22.44 2.23
N PRO A 32 29.64 23.56 2.19
CA PRO A 32 29.06 24.91 2.14
C PRO A 32 28.29 25.21 0.84
N HIS A 33 28.40 24.35 -0.17
CA HIS A 33 27.68 24.44 -1.44
C HIS A 33 26.24 23.93 -1.36
N LEU A 34 25.87 23.17 -0.32
CA LEU A 34 24.50 22.69 -0.14
C LEU A 34 23.56 23.82 0.31
N PRO A 35 22.27 23.77 -0.06
CA PRO A 35 21.28 24.70 0.44
C PRO A 35 21.05 24.52 1.95
N CYS A 36 20.60 25.59 2.62
CA CYS A 36 20.17 25.51 4.02
C CYS A 36 18.67 25.22 4.11
N LEU A 37 18.25 24.62 5.23
CA LEU A 37 16.85 24.44 5.59
C LEU A 37 16.33 25.75 6.19
N GLN A 38 15.25 26.29 5.65
CA GLN A 38 14.51 27.36 6.31
C GLN A 38 13.53 26.74 7.30
N VAL A 39 13.58 27.17 8.55
CA VAL A 39 12.76 26.60 9.64
C VAL A 39 12.03 27.69 10.42
N GLY A 40 10.94 27.33 11.09
CA GLY A 40 10.11 28.28 11.83
C GLY A 40 9.14 29.02 10.91
N GLN A 41 9.02 30.34 11.08
CA GLN A 41 8.10 31.16 10.28
C GLN A 41 8.68 31.41 8.88
N GLU A 42 7.90 31.16 7.84
CA GLU A 42 8.33 31.32 6.44
C GLU A 42 8.75 32.75 6.09
N GLN A 43 8.20 33.77 6.76
CA GLN A 43 8.59 35.17 6.57
C GLN A 43 9.90 35.54 7.28
N LYS A 44 10.45 34.65 8.12
CA LYS A 44 11.69 34.89 8.88
C LYS A 44 12.90 34.20 8.24
N HIS A 45 14.07 34.78 8.48
CA HIS A 45 15.35 34.35 7.91
C HIS A 45 16.11 33.38 8.84
N THR A 46 15.45 32.31 9.29
CA THR A 46 16.10 31.28 10.13
C THR A 46 16.55 30.12 9.25
N TYR A 47 17.86 30.06 8.98
CA TYR A 47 18.48 29.08 8.10
C TYR A 47 19.43 28.15 8.87
N LEU A 48 19.25 26.85 8.70
CA LEU A 48 20.11 25.82 9.29
C LEU A 48 20.79 24.98 8.20
N PRO A 49 22.13 24.83 8.22
CA PRO A 49 22.81 23.87 7.36
C PRO A 49 22.33 22.44 7.65
N PRO A 50 22.12 21.58 6.63
CA PRO A 50 21.74 20.18 6.87
C PRO A 50 22.75 19.40 7.73
N GLU A 51 24.03 19.79 7.68
CA GLU A 51 25.12 19.20 8.47
C GLU A 51 24.94 19.30 9.98
N VAL A 52 24.14 20.27 10.46
CA VAL A 52 23.88 20.48 11.89
C VAL A 52 22.47 20.04 12.28
N CYS A 53 21.75 19.35 11.40
CA CYS A 53 20.37 18.94 11.60
C CYS A 53 20.21 17.42 11.66
N HIS A 54 19.30 16.95 12.51
CA HIS A 54 18.83 15.58 12.53
C HIS A 54 17.32 15.53 12.41
N VAL A 55 16.80 14.51 11.73
CA VAL A 55 15.35 14.28 11.68
C VAL A 55 14.89 13.77 13.04
N VAL A 56 13.96 14.50 13.67
CA VAL A 56 13.39 14.13 14.98
C VAL A 56 12.68 12.77 14.87
N PRO A 57 12.88 11.84 15.83
CA PRO A 57 12.22 10.53 15.80
C PRO A 57 10.70 10.63 15.99
N GLY A 58 9.97 9.58 15.62
CA GLY A 58 8.51 9.48 15.81
C GLY A 58 7.67 10.23 14.78
N GLN A 59 8.28 10.84 13.76
CA GLN A 59 7.55 11.50 12.68
C GLN A 59 6.98 10.48 11.70
N ARG A 60 5.65 10.37 11.63
CA ARG A 60 4.96 9.50 10.67
C ARG A 60 5.15 10.01 9.24
N CYS A 61 5.54 9.12 8.32
CA CYS A 61 5.51 9.42 6.89
C CYS A 61 4.05 9.45 6.39
N ILE A 62 3.60 10.62 5.91
CA ILE A 62 2.24 10.82 5.35
C ILE A 62 2.23 10.62 3.83
N LYS A 63 3.39 10.81 3.18
CA LYS A 63 3.51 10.66 1.73
C LYS A 63 3.32 9.20 1.33
N LYS A 64 2.75 8.98 0.14
CA LYS A 64 2.60 7.64 -0.43
C LYS A 64 3.99 7.00 -0.57
N LEU A 65 4.10 5.76 -0.11
CA LEU A 65 5.30 4.95 -0.30
C LEU A 65 5.46 4.58 -1.77
N THR A 66 6.70 4.46 -2.23
CA THR A 66 6.98 3.90 -3.55
C THR A 66 6.58 2.43 -3.62
N ASP A 67 6.47 1.87 -4.83
CA ASP A 67 6.08 0.45 -4.99
C ASP A 67 7.08 -0.50 -4.31
N THR A 68 8.38 -0.18 -4.39
CA THR A 68 9.44 -0.92 -3.70
C THR A 68 9.32 -0.82 -2.17
N GLN A 69 9.04 0.38 -1.65
CA GLN A 69 8.82 0.57 -0.20
C GLN A 69 7.56 -0.15 0.27
N THR A 70 6.49 -0.13 -0.53
CA THR A 70 5.23 -0.82 -0.24
C THR A 70 5.44 -2.33 -0.23
N SER A 71 6.14 -2.89 -1.22
CA SER A 71 6.50 -4.31 -1.26
C SER A 71 7.32 -4.74 -0.04
N THR A 72 8.31 -3.92 0.36
CA THR A 72 9.10 -4.14 1.56
C THR A 72 8.23 -4.11 2.82
N MET A 73 7.31 -3.14 2.93
CA MET A 73 6.38 -3.04 4.05
C MET A 73 5.47 -4.26 4.15
N ILE A 74 4.91 -4.73 3.04
CA ILE A 74 4.07 -5.93 2.99
C ILE A 74 4.86 -7.14 3.48
N LYS A 75 6.08 -7.36 2.95
CA LYS A 75 6.94 -8.48 3.40
C LYS A 75 7.29 -8.38 4.89
N ALA A 76 7.54 -7.17 5.38
CA ALA A 76 7.88 -6.94 6.77
C ALA A 76 6.70 -7.18 7.73
N THR A 77 5.46 -6.95 7.29
CA THR A 77 4.27 -6.91 8.16
C THR A 77 3.28 -8.06 7.95
N ALA A 78 3.35 -8.78 6.82
CA ALA A 78 2.52 -9.95 6.57
C ALA A 78 2.87 -11.08 7.55
N ARG A 79 1.85 -11.61 8.23
CA ARG A 79 1.96 -12.69 9.21
C ARG A 79 0.80 -13.65 9.03
N SER A 80 1.03 -14.93 9.27
CA SER A 80 -0.05 -15.91 9.36
C SER A 80 -0.92 -15.66 10.59
N ALA A 81 -2.16 -16.18 10.60
CA ALA A 81 -3.06 -15.99 11.73
C ALA A 81 -2.45 -16.47 13.07
N PRO A 82 -1.82 -17.67 13.17
CA PRO A 82 -1.21 -18.11 14.43
C PRO A 82 0.01 -17.29 14.87
N GLU A 83 0.75 -16.70 13.93
CA GLU A 83 1.86 -15.80 14.27
C GLU A 83 1.34 -14.46 14.77
N ARG A 84 0.34 -13.89 14.09
CA ARG A 84 -0.30 -12.64 14.49
C ARG A 84 -0.90 -12.74 15.88
N GLU A 85 -1.56 -13.86 16.21
CA GLU A 85 -2.09 -14.15 17.54
C GLU A 85 -0.98 -14.13 18.60
N ARG A 86 0.13 -14.84 18.34
CA ARG A 86 1.30 -14.87 19.23
C ARG A 86 1.95 -13.49 19.41
N GLU A 87 2.06 -12.71 18.33
CA GLU A 87 2.58 -11.34 18.39
C GLU A 87 1.70 -10.43 19.26
N ILE A 88 0.37 -10.51 19.12
CA ILE A 88 -0.56 -9.74 19.94
C ILE A 88 -0.46 -10.16 21.41
N ALA A 89 -0.49 -11.47 21.70
CA ALA A 89 -0.34 -11.97 23.07
C ALA A 89 1.00 -11.54 23.70
N SER A 90 2.08 -11.53 22.91
CA SER A 90 3.39 -11.02 23.35
C SER A 90 3.37 -9.52 23.62
N LEU A 91 2.74 -8.73 22.76
CA LEU A 91 2.60 -7.29 22.92
C LEU A 91 1.81 -6.92 24.18
N VAL A 92 0.67 -7.59 24.40
CA VAL A 92 -0.17 -7.36 25.60
C VAL A 92 0.59 -7.69 26.88
N ARG A 93 1.36 -8.80 26.90
CA ARG A 93 2.22 -9.13 28.05
C ARG A 93 3.30 -8.07 28.28
N LYS A 94 3.96 -7.59 27.22
CA LYS A 94 5.01 -6.56 27.32
C LYS A 94 4.48 -5.18 27.70
N ALA A 95 3.23 -4.88 27.38
CA ALA A 95 2.60 -3.63 27.74
C ALA A 95 2.29 -3.54 29.24
N GLU A 96 2.23 -4.67 29.95
CA GLU A 96 2.06 -4.75 31.41
C GLU A 96 0.95 -3.84 31.94
N PHE A 97 -0.21 -3.82 31.26
CA PHE A 97 -1.32 -2.92 31.60
C PHE A 97 -1.82 -3.06 33.05
N SER A 98 -1.60 -4.20 33.70
CA SER A 98 -1.91 -4.42 35.11
C SER A 98 -1.06 -3.58 36.08
N ALA A 99 0.10 -3.10 35.62
CA ALA A 99 1.01 -2.23 36.38
C ALA A 99 0.83 -0.74 36.01
N ASP A 100 -0.13 -0.40 35.14
CA ASP A 100 -0.40 0.98 34.77
C ASP A 100 -1.02 1.73 35.97
N PRO A 101 -0.37 2.80 36.47
CA PRO A 101 -0.82 3.52 37.66
C PRO A 101 -2.15 4.23 37.45
N PHE A 102 -2.43 4.69 36.24
CA PHE A 102 -3.70 5.34 35.91
C PHE A 102 -4.81 4.29 35.81
N ALA A 103 -4.59 3.17 35.13
CA ALA A 103 -5.59 2.10 35.06
C ALA A 103 -6.00 1.63 36.47
N HIS A 104 -5.01 1.48 37.36
CA HIS A 104 -5.26 1.15 38.76
C HIS A 104 -6.05 2.24 39.51
N GLU A 105 -5.71 3.52 39.34
CA GLU A 105 -6.43 4.65 39.95
C GLU A 105 -7.92 4.68 39.56
N PHE A 106 -8.24 4.32 38.31
CA PHE A 106 -9.61 4.24 37.82
C PHE A 106 -10.29 2.88 38.09
N GLY A 107 -9.64 1.96 38.83
CA GLY A 107 -10.18 0.64 39.15
C GLY A 107 -10.33 -0.28 37.93
N ILE A 108 -9.57 -0.04 36.87
CA ILE A 108 -9.61 -0.81 35.62
C ILE A 108 -8.67 -2.01 35.74
N ALA A 109 -9.21 -3.22 35.53
CA ALA A 109 -8.43 -4.46 35.45
C ALA A 109 -8.51 -5.03 34.02
N ILE A 110 -7.35 -5.36 33.44
CA ILE A 110 -7.23 -5.86 32.06
C ILE A 110 -6.77 -7.32 32.08
N ASN A 111 -7.56 -8.21 31.48
CA ASN A 111 -7.15 -9.58 31.23
C ASN A 111 -6.17 -9.61 30.04
N SER A 112 -5.04 -10.29 30.21
CA SER A 112 -4.00 -10.39 29.18
C SER A 112 -4.25 -11.51 28.16
N ALA A 113 -5.20 -12.41 28.42
CA ALA A 113 -5.62 -13.44 27.49
C ALA A 113 -6.66 -12.91 26.49
N MET A 114 -6.64 -13.43 25.26
CA MET A 114 -7.69 -13.15 24.29
C MET A 114 -9.02 -13.77 24.74
N THR A 115 -10.11 -13.03 24.56
CA THR A 115 -11.45 -13.51 24.91
C THR A 115 -11.88 -14.67 24.02
N GLU A 116 -12.30 -15.77 24.64
CA GLU A 116 -12.85 -16.92 23.93
C GLU A 116 -14.29 -16.65 23.45
N VAL A 117 -14.56 -16.97 22.18
CA VAL A 117 -15.88 -16.78 21.57
C VAL A 117 -16.29 -18.04 20.82
N LYS A 118 -17.55 -18.45 20.98
CA LYS A 118 -18.14 -19.58 20.25
C LYS A 118 -18.61 -19.13 18.86
N GLY A 119 -17.86 -19.51 17.83
CA GLY A 119 -18.25 -19.32 16.44
C GLY A 119 -19.14 -20.44 15.90
N ARG A 120 -19.78 -20.19 14.74
CA ARG A 120 -20.46 -21.21 13.93
C ARG A 120 -20.00 -21.09 12.49
N VAL A 121 -19.68 -22.23 11.87
CA VAL A 121 -19.39 -22.29 10.42
C VAL A 121 -20.66 -22.71 9.71
N LEU A 122 -21.21 -21.82 8.89
CA LEU A 122 -22.42 -22.12 8.12
C LEU A 122 -22.10 -23.05 6.95
N SER A 123 -23.01 -23.96 6.66
CA SER A 123 -22.93 -24.83 5.49
C SER A 123 -22.98 -23.99 4.20
N ALA A 124 -22.06 -24.26 3.28
CA ALA A 124 -22.00 -23.55 2.00
C ALA A 124 -23.26 -23.83 1.15
N PRO A 125 -23.83 -22.82 0.47
CA PRO A 125 -24.93 -23.04 -0.46
C PRO A 125 -24.45 -23.78 -1.71
N LYS A 126 -25.34 -24.54 -2.34
CA LYS A 126 -25.10 -25.11 -3.66
C LYS A 126 -25.27 -24.02 -4.72
N LEU A 127 -24.31 -23.91 -5.62
CA LEU A 127 -24.36 -23.02 -6.77
C LEU A 127 -24.93 -23.77 -7.95
N GLN A 128 -26.00 -23.25 -8.55
CA GLN A 128 -26.62 -23.84 -9.72
C GLN A 128 -26.11 -23.18 -10.99
N TYR A 129 -25.62 -24.00 -11.92
CA TYR A 129 -25.19 -23.60 -13.26
C TYR A 129 -26.25 -23.96 -14.30
N GLY A 130 -26.08 -23.44 -15.50
CA GLY A 130 -27.00 -23.64 -16.61
C GLY A 130 -26.47 -24.64 -17.61
N GLY A 131 -26.68 -24.34 -18.88
CA GLY A 131 -26.38 -25.24 -19.98
C GLY A 131 -27.25 -26.49 -19.98
N ARG A 132 -26.87 -27.49 -20.79
CA ARG A 132 -27.63 -28.75 -20.91
C ARG A 132 -27.60 -29.59 -19.64
N ASN A 133 -26.47 -29.56 -18.93
CA ASN A 133 -26.21 -30.45 -17.80
C ASN A 133 -26.69 -29.88 -16.45
N LYS A 134 -27.09 -28.60 -16.40
CA LYS A 134 -27.52 -27.88 -15.17
C LYS A 134 -26.67 -28.24 -13.94
N ALA A 135 -25.35 -28.21 -14.13
CA ALA A 135 -24.41 -28.68 -13.13
C ALA A 135 -24.56 -27.92 -11.81
N THR A 136 -24.15 -28.53 -10.71
CA THR A 136 -24.07 -27.85 -9.41
C THR A 136 -22.63 -27.82 -8.92
N ALA A 137 -22.25 -26.75 -8.23
CA ALA A 137 -20.98 -26.67 -7.52
C ALA A 137 -21.26 -26.49 -6.02
N LEU A 138 -20.56 -27.25 -5.19
CA LEU A 138 -20.53 -27.04 -3.75
C LEU A 138 -19.20 -26.35 -3.40
N PRO A 139 -19.22 -25.11 -2.88
CA PRO A 139 -18.00 -24.46 -2.44
C PRO A 139 -17.29 -25.28 -1.37
N ASN A 140 -15.98 -25.46 -1.53
CA ASN A 140 -15.10 -26.07 -0.55
C ASN A 140 -14.19 -24.99 0.02
N GLN A 141 -14.23 -24.76 1.34
CA GLN A 141 -13.48 -23.69 2.01
C GLN A 141 -13.65 -22.31 1.34
N GLY A 142 -14.87 -22.01 0.87
CA GLY A 142 -15.20 -20.75 0.20
C GLY A 142 -14.78 -20.66 -1.27
N VAL A 143 -14.24 -21.74 -1.86
CA VAL A 143 -13.76 -21.77 -3.24
C VAL A 143 -14.57 -22.75 -4.08
N TRP A 144 -14.84 -22.39 -5.35
CA TRP A 144 -15.41 -23.27 -6.35
C TRP A 144 -14.81 -22.94 -7.73
N ASP A 145 -14.98 -23.84 -8.70
CA ASP A 145 -14.53 -23.62 -10.08
C ASP A 145 -15.66 -23.80 -11.10
N MET A 146 -15.43 -23.28 -12.31
CA MET A 146 -16.34 -23.41 -13.46
C MET A 146 -15.96 -24.54 -14.42
N ARG A 147 -14.99 -25.40 -14.08
CA ARG A 147 -14.56 -26.47 -15.00
C ARG A 147 -15.72 -27.44 -15.23
N GLY A 148 -16.04 -27.68 -16.50
CA GLY A 148 -17.18 -28.51 -16.92
C GLY A 148 -18.56 -27.91 -16.62
N LYS A 149 -18.65 -26.60 -16.36
CA LYS A 149 -19.90 -25.90 -16.00
C LYS A 149 -20.13 -24.73 -16.95
N GLN A 150 -21.39 -24.50 -17.30
CA GLN A 150 -21.82 -23.40 -18.17
C GLN A 150 -22.64 -22.38 -17.39
N PHE A 151 -22.58 -21.11 -17.75
CA PHE A 151 -23.37 -20.06 -17.12
C PHE A 151 -24.86 -20.44 -17.02
N HIS A 152 -25.52 -20.00 -15.94
CA HIS A 152 -26.95 -20.19 -15.76
C HIS A 152 -27.75 -19.69 -16.97
N THR A 153 -27.39 -18.49 -17.43
CA THR A 153 -27.92 -17.86 -18.63
C THR A 153 -26.74 -17.27 -19.39
N GLY A 154 -26.28 -17.97 -20.42
CA GLY A 154 -25.23 -17.50 -21.31
C GLY A 154 -25.76 -16.54 -22.38
N ILE A 155 -24.85 -15.71 -22.91
CA ILE A 155 -25.14 -14.77 -24.00
C ILE A 155 -24.33 -15.16 -25.24
N ASP A 156 -24.96 -15.05 -26.40
CA ASP A 156 -24.30 -15.21 -27.68
C ASP A 156 -23.72 -13.85 -28.12
N VAL A 157 -22.39 -13.74 -28.10
CA VAL A 157 -21.68 -12.53 -28.53
C VAL A 157 -21.49 -12.60 -30.04
N LYS A 158 -22.32 -11.86 -30.78
CA LYS A 158 -22.32 -11.85 -32.25
C LYS A 158 -21.47 -10.74 -32.87
N VAL A 159 -21.32 -9.63 -32.17
CA VAL A 159 -20.62 -8.44 -32.66
C VAL A 159 -19.70 -7.93 -31.56
N TRP A 160 -18.40 -7.87 -31.85
CA TRP A 160 -17.37 -7.49 -30.91
C TRP A 160 -16.13 -6.99 -31.66
N ALA A 161 -15.28 -6.20 -31.00
CA ALA A 161 -14.08 -5.60 -31.58
C ALA A 161 -12.91 -5.65 -30.60
N ILE A 162 -11.69 -5.57 -31.14
CA ILE A 162 -10.44 -5.41 -30.37
C ILE A 162 -9.88 -4.03 -30.71
N ALA A 163 -9.51 -3.27 -29.67
CA ALA A 163 -8.75 -2.03 -29.82
C ALA A 163 -7.44 -2.18 -29.04
N CYS A 164 -6.34 -2.42 -29.74
CA CYS A 164 -5.02 -2.60 -29.13
C CYS A 164 -4.26 -1.27 -29.09
N PHE A 165 -4.13 -0.69 -27.88
CA PHE A 165 -3.34 0.52 -27.65
C PHE A 165 -1.86 0.23 -27.37
N ALA A 166 -1.48 -1.05 -27.30
CA ALA A 166 -0.09 -1.43 -27.18
C ALA A 166 0.65 -1.24 -28.50
N GLN A 167 1.93 -0.89 -28.44
CA GLN A 167 2.75 -0.78 -29.65
C GLN A 167 2.90 -2.16 -30.30
N GLN A 168 2.79 -2.21 -31.64
CA GLN A 168 2.82 -3.45 -32.43
C GLN A 168 4.11 -4.27 -32.25
N GLN A 169 5.21 -3.63 -31.85
CA GLN A 169 6.46 -4.32 -31.52
C GLN A 169 6.37 -5.20 -30.26
N HIS A 170 5.47 -4.87 -29.32
CA HIS A 170 5.26 -5.62 -28.08
C HIS A 170 4.09 -6.59 -28.18
N VAL A 171 3.06 -6.24 -28.96
CA VAL A 171 1.89 -7.09 -29.20
C VAL A 171 1.72 -7.26 -30.69
N LYS A 172 2.12 -8.42 -31.20
CA LYS A 172 2.00 -8.72 -32.62
C LYS A 172 0.58 -9.16 -32.93
N GLU A 173 0.20 -9.05 -34.19
CA GLU A 173 -1.11 -9.51 -34.66
C GLU A 173 -1.34 -10.99 -34.37
N ASN A 174 -0.28 -11.82 -34.46
CA ASN A 174 -0.37 -13.23 -34.12
C ASN A 174 -0.70 -13.48 -32.65
N ASP A 175 -0.24 -12.61 -31.73
CA ASP A 175 -0.57 -12.69 -30.31
C ASP A 175 -2.06 -12.39 -30.08
N LEU A 176 -2.61 -11.40 -30.79
CA LEU A 176 -4.05 -11.07 -30.77
C LEU A 176 -4.90 -12.20 -31.35
N ARG A 177 -4.46 -12.84 -32.43
CA ARG A 177 -5.12 -14.02 -33.02
C ARG A 177 -5.14 -15.20 -32.05
N ASN A 178 -4.01 -15.49 -31.40
CA ASN A 178 -3.91 -16.55 -30.41
C ASN A 178 -4.79 -16.27 -29.18
N PHE A 179 -4.76 -15.03 -28.67
CA PHE A 179 -5.62 -14.59 -27.58
C PHE A 179 -7.10 -14.77 -27.95
N THR A 180 -7.50 -14.33 -29.15
CA THR A 180 -8.87 -14.46 -29.67
C THR A 180 -9.32 -15.91 -29.70
N ALA A 181 -8.51 -16.81 -30.26
CA ALA A 181 -8.85 -18.23 -30.35
C ALA A 181 -9.01 -18.87 -28.96
N GLN A 182 -8.13 -18.54 -28.00
CA GLN A 182 -8.24 -19.03 -26.63
C GLN A 182 -9.46 -18.46 -25.91
N LEU A 183 -9.72 -17.16 -26.06
CA LEU A 183 -10.89 -16.51 -25.48
C LEU A 183 -12.18 -17.16 -25.99
N GLN A 184 -12.32 -17.33 -27.32
CA GLN A 184 -13.48 -17.99 -27.93
C GLN A 184 -13.67 -19.42 -27.41
N ARG A 185 -12.59 -20.19 -27.29
CA ARG A 185 -12.64 -21.55 -26.74
C ARG A 185 -13.20 -21.58 -25.32
N ILE A 186 -12.62 -20.79 -24.42
CA ILE A 186 -13.05 -20.73 -23.01
C ILE A 186 -14.49 -20.20 -22.90
N SER A 187 -14.84 -19.21 -23.72
CA SER A 187 -16.18 -18.62 -23.75
C SER A 187 -17.23 -19.64 -24.19
N ASN A 188 -16.94 -20.46 -25.21
CA ASN A 188 -17.78 -21.56 -25.64
C ASN A 188 -17.96 -22.62 -24.55
N ASP A 189 -16.86 -23.04 -23.90
CA ASP A 189 -16.89 -24.01 -22.80
C ASP A 189 -17.74 -23.50 -21.62
N ALA A 190 -17.70 -22.20 -21.34
CA ALA A 190 -18.51 -21.54 -20.32
C ALA A 190 -19.98 -21.30 -20.74
N GLY A 191 -20.36 -21.62 -21.98
CA GLY A 191 -21.73 -21.45 -22.49
C GLY A 191 -22.07 -19.99 -22.88
N MET A 192 -21.06 -19.16 -23.16
CA MET A 192 -21.21 -17.80 -23.69
C MET A 192 -20.50 -17.73 -25.06
N PRO A 193 -21.09 -18.25 -26.14
CA PRO A 193 -20.35 -18.38 -27.39
C PRO A 193 -20.03 -17.01 -28.00
N ILE A 194 -18.75 -16.78 -28.30
CA ILE A 194 -18.29 -15.64 -29.09
C ILE A 194 -18.22 -16.12 -30.54
N VAL A 195 -19.13 -15.60 -31.36
CA VAL A 195 -19.33 -16.04 -32.73
C VAL A 195 -18.54 -15.16 -33.68
N GLY A 196 -17.76 -15.77 -34.56
CA GLY A 196 -17.03 -15.07 -35.62
C GLY A 196 -15.80 -14.29 -35.15
N GLN A 197 -15.05 -13.76 -36.12
CA GLN A 197 -13.91 -12.87 -35.89
C GLN A 197 -14.40 -11.47 -35.45
N PRO A 198 -13.57 -10.69 -34.72
CA PRO A 198 -13.96 -9.34 -34.35
C PRO A 198 -14.23 -8.50 -35.60
N CYS A 199 -15.24 -7.62 -35.54
CA CYS A 199 -15.58 -6.75 -36.65
C CYS A 199 -14.54 -5.63 -36.89
N PHE A 200 -13.65 -5.42 -35.92
CA PHE A 200 -12.56 -4.45 -35.95
C PHE A 200 -11.42 -4.95 -35.04
N CYS A 201 -10.17 -4.88 -35.51
CA CYS A 201 -8.97 -5.29 -34.76
C CYS A 201 -7.78 -4.40 -35.10
#